data_AF-A0A1M7RK19-F1
#
_entry.id   AF-A0A1M7RK19-F1
#
_cell.length_a   1.000
_cell.length_b   1.000
_cell.length_c   1.000
_cell.angle_alpha   90.00
_cell.angle_beta   90.00
_cell.angle_gamma   90.00
#
_symmetry.space_group_name_H-M   'P 1'
#
loop_
_entity.id
_entity.type
_entity.pdbx_description
1 polymer ?
#
loop_
_entity_poly.entity_id
_entity_poly.type
_entity_poly.pdbx_seq_one_letter_code
_entity_poly.pdbx_strand_id
1 'polypeptide(L)'
;MAEVLWLLAALGLLGAFDTIYFHEIRGQLPAQLPGLRPELVLHAGRSFIYVAVFGTLPWISWRGAWAAAFALLLVIEVCITIADFIVEDQVRKPFGGLLPGERTTHTIMAIVYGAILANLLPVLIDWWHLPSGLIAYPPPVPLWLRIGLTALAVGTLVSAIRDAYAVAGFPRPLARWPWRPGHAASRVP
;
A
#
# COMPACT_ATOMS: atom_id res chain seq x y z
N MET A 1 -17.05 -6.32 10.20
CA MET A 1 -16.24 -5.06 10.20
C MET A 1 -15.05 -5.14 11.14
N ALA A 2 -15.18 -5.75 12.33
CA ALA A 2 -14.05 -5.95 13.22
C ALA A 2 -12.95 -6.80 12.56
N GLU A 3 -13.36 -7.86 11.87
CA GLU A 3 -12.52 -8.79 11.11
C GLU A 3 -11.72 -8.06 10.03
N VAL A 4 -12.39 -7.18 9.28
CA VAL A 4 -11.78 -6.31 8.27
C VAL A 4 -10.66 -5.48 8.89
N LEU A 5 -10.88 -4.84 10.04
CA LEU A 5 -9.86 -3.99 10.68
C LEU A 5 -8.66 -4.79 11.21
N TRP A 6 -8.87 -6.01 11.71
CA TRP A 6 -7.80 -6.89 12.15
C TRP A 6 -6.95 -7.40 10.98
N LEU A 7 -7.61 -7.86 9.91
CA LEU A 7 -6.92 -8.26 8.68
C LEU A 7 -6.18 -7.06 8.07
N LEU A 8 -6.79 -5.88 8.09
CA LEU A 8 -6.18 -4.65 7.62
C LEU A 8 -4.93 -4.29 8.43
N ALA A 9 -4.96 -4.45 9.75
CA ALA A 9 -3.77 -4.25 10.59
C ALA A 9 -2.66 -5.25 10.24
N ALA A 10 -2.99 -6.53 10.04
CA ALA A 10 -2.03 -7.53 9.59
C ALA A 10 -1.43 -7.18 8.22
N LEU A 11 -2.27 -6.79 7.26
CA LEU A 11 -1.82 -6.34 5.94
C LEU A 11 -0.93 -5.10 6.03
N GLY A 12 -1.27 -4.13 6.87
CA GLY A 12 -0.48 -2.91 7.06
C GLY A 12 0.89 -3.20 7.68
N LEU A 13 0.98 -4.15 8.61
CA LEU A 13 2.28 -4.59 9.16
C LEU A 13 3.12 -5.33 8.11
N LEU A 14 2.51 -6.20 7.30
CA LEU A 14 3.20 -6.86 6.18
C LEU A 14 3.67 -5.86 5.13
N GLY A 15 2.84 -4.89 4.76
CA GLY A 15 3.20 -3.85 3.80
C GLY A 15 4.28 -2.91 4.33
N ALA A 16 4.26 -2.61 5.64
CA ALA A 16 5.35 -1.86 6.28
C ALA A 16 6.66 -2.66 6.26
N PHE A 17 6.61 -3.96 6.54
CA PHE A 17 7.77 -4.84 6.41
C PHE A 17 8.29 -4.89 4.98
N ASP A 18 7.41 -5.06 4.00
CA ASP A 18 7.76 -5.09 2.57
C ASP A 18 8.46 -3.79 2.13
N THR A 19 7.85 -2.65 2.46
CA THR A 19 8.39 -1.33 2.16
C THR A 19 9.75 -1.10 2.83
N ILE A 20 9.87 -1.37 4.13
CA ILE A 20 11.11 -1.07 4.87
C ILE A 20 12.22 -2.07 4.49
N TYR A 21 11.91 -3.37 4.47
CA TYR A 21 12.92 -4.39 4.29
C TYR A 21 13.27 -4.62 2.83
N PHE A 22 12.28 -4.90 1.97
CA PHE A 22 12.54 -5.21 0.58
C PHE A 22 12.75 -3.96 -0.26
N HIS A 23 11.90 -2.95 -0.15
CA HIS A 23 12.01 -1.78 -1.04
C HIS A 23 13.14 -0.83 -0.62
N GLU A 24 13.30 -0.57 0.68
CA GLU A 24 14.30 0.37 1.17
C GLU A 24 15.66 -0.27 1.43
N ILE A 25 15.72 -1.30 2.28
CA ILE A 25 17.02 -1.85 2.72
C ILE A 25 17.66 -2.72 1.63
N ARG A 26 16.89 -3.63 1.02
CA ARG A 26 17.43 -4.61 0.06
C ARG A 26 17.44 -4.08 -1.38
N GLY A 27 16.32 -3.49 -1.82
CA GLY A 27 16.11 -3.01 -3.18
C GLY A 27 16.57 -1.57 -3.40
N GLN A 28 16.53 -0.72 -2.37
CA GLN A 28 16.86 0.71 -2.47
C GLN A 28 16.16 1.40 -3.67
N LEU A 29 14.85 1.12 -3.86
CA LEU A 29 14.11 1.50 -5.08
C LEU A 29 14.32 2.94 -5.54
N PRO A 30 14.23 3.97 -4.67
CA PRO A 30 14.41 5.35 -5.10
C PRO A 30 15.83 5.65 -5.62
N ALA A 31 16.83 4.90 -5.16
CA ALA A 31 18.22 5.03 -5.62
C ALA A 31 18.45 4.44 -7.02
N GLN A 32 17.60 3.50 -7.45
CA GLN A 32 17.70 2.82 -8.74
C GLN A 32 17.00 3.57 -9.89
N LEU A 33 16.41 4.75 -9.60
CA LEU A 33 15.85 5.62 -10.64
C LEU A 33 16.90 6.06 -11.67
N PRO A 34 16.55 6.09 -12.97
CA PRO A 34 15.19 6.03 -13.52
C PRO A 34 14.68 4.61 -13.84
N GLY A 35 15.47 3.55 -13.68
CA GLY A 35 15.13 2.20 -14.13
C GLY A 35 13.85 1.63 -13.51
N LEU A 36 13.59 1.95 -12.23
CA LEU A 36 12.42 1.47 -11.48
C LEU A 36 11.28 2.50 -11.39
N ARG A 37 11.27 3.51 -12.28
CA ARG A 37 10.20 4.52 -12.30
C ARG A 37 8.80 3.93 -12.52
N PRO A 38 8.57 2.97 -13.44
CA PRO A 38 7.24 2.41 -13.65
C PRO A 38 6.68 1.73 -12.40
N GLU A 39 7.53 1.00 -11.67
CA GLU A 39 7.20 0.36 -10.41
C GLU A 39 6.85 1.40 -9.32
N LEU A 40 7.71 2.41 -9.12
CA LEU A 40 7.46 3.46 -8.13
C LEU A 40 6.17 4.26 -8.37
N VAL A 41 5.75 4.43 -9.63
CA VAL A 41 4.46 5.06 -9.95
C VAL A 41 3.29 4.21 -9.43
N LEU A 42 3.34 2.88 -9.65
CA LEU A 42 2.32 1.96 -9.17
C LEU A 42 2.30 1.92 -7.65
N HIS A 43 3.47 1.85 -7.01
CA HIS A 43 3.60 1.86 -5.55
C HIS A 43 3.03 3.14 -4.94
N ALA A 44 3.34 4.32 -5.49
CA ALA A 44 2.79 5.58 -5.02
C ALA A 44 1.26 5.62 -5.16
N GLY A 45 0.73 5.24 -6.33
CA GLY A 45 -0.71 5.17 -6.57
C GLY A 45 -1.44 4.23 -5.61
N ARG A 46 -0.91 3.01 -5.42
CA ARG A 46 -1.43 2.04 -4.45
C ARG A 46 -1.38 2.58 -3.03
N SER A 47 -0.26 3.21 -2.66
CA SER A 47 -0.07 3.75 -1.31
C SER A 47 -1.09 4.84 -0.97
N PHE A 48 -1.44 5.73 -1.91
CA PHE A 48 -2.50 6.72 -1.68
C PHE A 48 -3.88 6.09 -1.44
N ILE A 49 -4.18 4.96 -2.11
CA ILE A 49 -5.41 4.20 -1.82
C ILE A 49 -5.34 3.66 -0.38
N TYR A 50 -4.22 3.06 0.02
CA TYR A 50 -4.06 2.55 1.39
C TYR A 50 -4.10 3.65 2.45
N VAL A 51 -3.65 4.88 2.16
CA VAL A 51 -3.86 6.03 3.07
C VAL A 51 -5.36 6.25 3.32
N ALA A 52 -6.18 6.21 2.27
CA ALA A 52 -7.63 6.33 2.43
C ALA A 52 -8.22 5.13 3.19
N VAL A 53 -7.80 3.90 2.86
CA VAL A 53 -8.30 2.67 3.50
C VAL A 53 -7.95 2.64 4.99
N PHE A 54 -6.67 2.78 5.35
CA PHE A 54 -6.19 2.78 6.74
C PHE A 54 -6.70 4.01 7.52
N GLY A 55 -6.76 5.17 6.88
CA GLY A 55 -7.11 6.43 7.52
C GLY A 55 -8.61 6.62 7.74
N THR A 56 -9.48 5.94 6.98
CA THR A 56 -10.93 6.17 7.05
C THR A 56 -11.75 4.99 7.56
N LEU A 57 -11.44 3.73 7.20
CA LEU A 57 -12.21 2.56 7.67
C LEU A 57 -12.34 2.44 9.21
N PRO A 58 -11.33 2.79 10.04
CA PRO A 58 -11.49 2.72 11.49
C PRO A 58 -12.42 3.80 12.09
N TRP A 59 -12.83 4.81 11.31
CA TRP A 59 -13.52 6.00 11.82
C TRP A 59 -14.81 6.36 11.07
N ILE A 60 -14.85 6.12 9.76
CA ILE A 60 -15.86 6.65 8.84
C ILE A 60 -16.56 5.49 8.12
N SER A 61 -17.89 5.57 8.06
CA SER A 61 -18.71 4.76 7.14
C SER A 61 -18.92 5.49 5.82
N TRP A 62 -18.58 4.84 4.70
CA TRP A 62 -18.76 5.37 3.34
C TRP A 62 -20.13 4.96 2.80
N ARG A 63 -21.18 5.75 3.07
CA ARG A 63 -22.58 5.37 2.79
C ARG A 63 -23.08 5.87 1.43
N GLY A 64 -24.03 5.15 0.83
CA GLY A 64 -24.67 5.46 -0.45
C GLY A 64 -23.65 5.55 -1.60
N ALA A 65 -23.66 6.65 -2.35
CA ALA A 65 -22.73 6.85 -3.47
C ALA A 65 -21.24 6.77 -3.06
N TRP A 66 -20.91 7.11 -1.81
CA TRP A 66 -19.55 6.97 -1.28
C TRP A 66 -19.15 5.50 -1.14
N ALA A 67 -20.08 4.58 -0.87
CA ALA A 67 -19.79 3.14 -0.85
C ALA A 67 -19.29 2.66 -2.21
N ALA A 68 -19.93 3.11 -3.30
CA ALA A 68 -19.51 2.80 -4.66
C ALA A 68 -18.16 3.45 -5.01
N ALA A 69 -17.92 4.69 -4.61
CA ALA A 69 -16.61 5.33 -4.77
C ALA A 69 -15.50 4.57 -4.05
N PHE A 70 -15.76 4.11 -2.82
CA PHE A 70 -14.81 3.31 -2.05
C PHE A 70 -14.57 1.94 -2.70
N ALA A 71 -15.63 1.27 -3.17
CA ALA A 71 -15.51 0.01 -3.90
C ALA A 71 -14.67 0.18 -5.18
N LEU A 72 -14.84 1.28 -5.90
CA LEU A 72 -14.02 1.60 -7.08
C LEU A 72 -12.54 1.77 -6.72
N LEU A 73 -12.22 2.43 -5.60
CA LEU A 73 -10.84 2.53 -5.12
C LEU A 73 -10.23 1.14 -4.85
N LEU A 74 -10.98 0.22 -4.26
CA LEU A 74 -10.51 -1.15 -4.02
C LEU A 74 -10.29 -1.93 -5.32
N VAL A 75 -11.16 -1.75 -6.32
CA VAL A 75 -10.96 -2.35 -7.65
C VAL A 75 -9.73 -1.78 -8.34
N ILE A 76 -9.52 -0.47 -8.26
CA ILE A 76 -8.31 0.17 -8.80
C ILE A 76 -7.06 -0.38 -8.09
N GLU A 77 -7.11 -0.57 -6.77
CA GLU A 77 -6.02 -1.18 -6.01
C GLU A 77 -5.70 -2.59 -6.54
N VAL A 78 -6.71 -3.42 -6.79
CA VAL A 78 -6.51 -4.77 -7.35
C VAL A 78 -5.82 -4.70 -8.71
N CYS A 79 -6.28 -3.81 -9.58
CA CYS A 79 -5.68 -3.59 -10.90
C CYS A 79 -4.22 -3.12 -10.79
N ILE A 80 -3.92 -2.20 -9.87
CA ILE A 80 -2.55 -1.76 -9.61
C ILE A 80 -1.69 -2.91 -9.10
N THR A 81 -2.18 -3.70 -8.14
CA THR A 81 -1.44 -4.84 -7.58
C THR A 81 -1.15 -5.92 -8.62
N ILE A 82 -2.09 -6.20 -9.53
CA ILE A 82 -1.85 -7.12 -10.66
C ILE A 82 -0.81 -6.54 -11.62
N ALA A 83 -0.93 -5.24 -11.97
CA ALA A 83 0.05 -4.57 -12.83
C ALA A 83 1.45 -4.56 -12.19
N ASP A 84 1.53 -4.39 -10.87
CA ASP A 84 2.76 -4.37 -10.08
C ASP A 84 3.52 -5.69 -10.21
N PHE A 85 2.85 -6.83 -10.02
CA PHE A 85 3.50 -8.14 -10.20
C PHE A 85 4.12 -8.34 -11.58
N ILE A 86 3.49 -7.79 -12.63
CA ILE A 86 4.00 -7.86 -14.00
C ILE A 86 5.17 -6.89 -14.19
N VAL A 87 5.00 -5.65 -13.74
CA VAL A 87 5.99 -4.58 -13.91
C VAL A 87 7.25 -4.90 -13.14
N GLU A 88 7.15 -5.28 -11.86
CA GLU A 88 8.29 -5.63 -11.02
C GLU A 88 9.13 -6.77 -11.62
N ASP A 89 8.50 -7.84 -12.12
CA ASP A 89 9.21 -8.95 -12.76
C ASP A 89 9.97 -8.48 -14.02
N GLN A 90 9.45 -7.49 -14.74
CA GLN A 90 10.09 -6.94 -15.93
C GLN A 90 11.22 -5.97 -15.59
N VAL A 91 10.95 -4.97 -14.72
CA VAL A 91 11.88 -3.86 -14.49
C VAL A 91 12.99 -4.20 -13.51
N ARG A 92 12.80 -5.19 -12.62
CA ARG A 92 13.84 -5.59 -11.66
C ARG A 92 14.85 -6.60 -12.21
N LYS A 93 14.61 -7.21 -13.37
CA LYS A 93 15.54 -8.18 -14.00
C LYS A 93 16.98 -7.67 -14.13
N PRO A 94 17.24 -6.43 -14.60
CA PRO A 94 18.59 -5.90 -14.69
C PRO A 94 19.28 -5.67 -13.33
N PHE A 95 18.52 -5.73 -12.23
CA PHE A 95 18.98 -5.38 -10.88
C PHE A 95 19.03 -6.60 -9.93
N GLY A 96 19.07 -7.81 -10.49
CA GLY A 96 19.10 -9.07 -9.72
C GLY A 96 17.73 -9.73 -9.55
N GLY A 97 16.68 -9.16 -10.14
CA GLY A 97 15.32 -9.71 -10.10
C GLY A 97 14.60 -9.48 -8.78
N LEU A 98 13.36 -9.98 -8.72
CA LEU A 98 12.54 -9.94 -7.50
C LEU A 98 13.03 -11.00 -6.51
N LEU A 99 13.23 -10.61 -5.23
CA LEU A 99 13.74 -11.52 -4.23
C LEU A 99 12.69 -12.61 -3.90
N PRO A 100 13.07 -13.88 -3.67
CA PRO A 100 12.11 -14.93 -3.35
C PRO A 100 11.24 -14.60 -2.11
N GLY A 101 11.85 -14.00 -1.08
CA GLY A 101 11.12 -13.59 0.13
C GLY A 101 10.12 -12.46 -0.11
N GLU A 102 10.40 -11.55 -1.04
CA GLU A 102 9.50 -10.46 -1.43
C GLU A 102 8.28 -11.06 -2.14
N ARG A 103 8.51 -11.98 -3.09
CA ARG A 103 7.46 -12.73 -3.77
C ARG A 103 6.55 -13.51 -2.81
N THR A 104 7.13 -14.18 -1.81
CA THR A 104 6.35 -14.86 -0.76
C THR A 104 5.54 -13.86 0.06
N THR A 105 6.13 -12.72 0.44
CA THR A 105 5.45 -11.66 1.20
C THR A 105 4.26 -11.11 0.41
N HIS A 106 4.45 -10.79 -0.87
CA HIS A 106 3.41 -10.36 -1.80
C HIS A 106 2.27 -11.38 -1.91
N THR A 107 2.61 -12.66 -2.02
CA THR A 107 1.60 -13.75 -2.09
C THR A 107 0.76 -13.80 -0.82
N ILE A 108 1.39 -13.71 0.36
CA ILE A 108 0.67 -13.67 1.64
C ILE A 108 -0.21 -12.43 1.73
N MET A 109 0.32 -11.26 1.35
CA MET A 109 -0.45 -10.00 1.33
C MET A 109 -1.66 -10.09 0.41
N ALA A 110 -1.53 -10.69 -0.78
CA ALA A 110 -2.64 -10.88 -1.71
C ALA A 110 -3.75 -11.78 -1.12
N ILE A 111 -3.38 -12.84 -0.39
CA ILE A 111 -4.34 -13.72 0.30
C ILE A 111 -5.06 -12.95 1.42
N VAL A 112 -4.31 -12.22 2.26
CA VAL A 112 -4.89 -11.41 3.35
C VAL A 112 -5.81 -10.34 2.78
N TYR A 113 -5.43 -9.70 1.66
CA TYR A 113 -6.25 -8.71 0.99
C TYR A 113 -7.53 -9.31 0.40
N GLY A 114 -7.45 -10.49 -0.22
CA GLY A 114 -8.63 -11.24 -0.63
C GLY A 114 -9.60 -11.51 0.53
N ALA A 115 -9.08 -11.87 1.71
CA ALA A 115 -9.89 -12.03 2.91
C ALA A 115 -10.51 -10.71 3.38
N ILE A 116 -9.78 -9.59 3.29
CA ILE A 116 -10.31 -8.24 3.57
C ILE A 116 -11.50 -7.96 2.64
N LEU A 117 -11.34 -8.13 1.33
CA LEU A 117 -12.40 -7.89 0.35
C LEU A 117 -13.64 -8.76 0.61
N ALA A 118 -13.44 -10.04 0.90
CA ALA A 118 -14.54 -10.96 1.20
C ALA A 118 -15.35 -10.53 2.44
N ASN A 119 -14.67 -10.06 3.49
CA ASN A 119 -15.33 -9.59 4.72
C ASN A 119 -15.91 -8.17 4.60
N LEU A 120 -15.36 -7.36 3.69
CA LEU A 120 -15.78 -5.98 3.47
C LEU A 120 -16.94 -5.86 2.48
N LEU A 121 -17.08 -6.80 1.54
CA LEU A 121 -18.17 -6.83 0.57
C LEU A 121 -19.57 -6.71 1.19
N PRO A 122 -19.97 -7.51 2.21
CA PRO A 122 -21.27 -7.34 2.84
C PRO A 122 -21.44 -5.96 3.49
N VAL A 123 -20.37 -5.41 4.08
CA VAL A 123 -20.40 -4.05 4.67
C VAL A 123 -20.63 -2.98 3.61
N LEU A 124 -20.03 -3.14 2.41
CA LEU A 124 -20.24 -2.21 1.29
C LEU A 124 -21.67 -2.29 0.75
N ILE A 125 -22.25 -3.49 0.69
CA ILE A 125 -23.66 -3.68 0.30
C ILE A 125 -24.57 -2.99 1.32
N ASP A 126 -24.34 -3.20 2.62
CA ASP A 126 -25.11 -2.53 3.67
C ASP A 126 -24.97 -1.00 3.57
N TRP A 127 -23.75 -0.49 3.40
CA TRP A 127 -23.50 0.94 3.24
C TRP A 127 -24.13 1.54 1.99
N TRP A 128 -24.20 0.80 0.89
CA TRP A 128 -24.85 1.23 -0.35
C TRP A 128 -26.35 1.52 -0.16
N HIS A 129 -27.03 0.76 0.70
CA HIS A 129 -28.45 0.94 0.98
C HIS A 129 -28.76 2.09 1.97
N LEU A 130 -27.74 2.74 2.53
CA LEU A 130 -27.90 3.87 3.45
C LEU A 130 -27.87 5.21 2.68
N PRO A 131 -28.44 6.29 3.26
CA PRO A 131 -28.33 7.64 2.68
C PRO A 131 -26.86 8.04 2.46
N SER A 132 -26.58 8.65 1.32
CA SER A 132 -25.22 9.04 0.91
C SER A 132 -24.57 9.98 1.93
N GLY A 133 -23.40 9.60 2.43
CA GLY A 133 -22.61 10.44 3.33
C GLY A 133 -21.37 9.75 3.87
N LEU A 134 -20.39 10.55 4.27
CA LEU A 134 -19.21 10.12 5.04
C LEU A 134 -19.51 10.38 6.53
N ILE A 135 -19.91 9.32 7.25
CA ILE A 135 -20.42 9.46 8.62
C ILE A 135 -19.38 8.91 9.60
N ALA A 136 -19.00 9.71 10.60
CA ALA A 136 -18.19 9.25 11.72
C ALA A 136 -18.98 8.18 12.49
N TYR A 137 -18.56 6.93 12.34
CA TYR A 137 -19.21 5.78 12.97
C TYR A 137 -18.13 4.72 13.22
N PRO A 138 -17.33 4.90 14.28
CA PRO A 138 -16.22 4.02 14.57
C PRO A 138 -16.74 2.61 14.92
N PRO A 139 -16.23 1.53 14.30
CA PRO A 139 -16.62 0.17 14.63
C PRO A 139 -16.30 -0.18 16.10
N PRO A 140 -17.00 -1.14 16.72
CA PRO A 140 -16.81 -1.54 18.11
C PRO A 140 -15.54 -2.41 18.28
N VAL A 141 -14.37 -1.82 18.02
CA VAL A 141 -13.05 -2.42 18.21
C VAL A 141 -12.22 -1.61 19.21
N PRO A 142 -11.18 -2.20 19.82
CA PRO A 142 -10.31 -1.49 20.74
C PRO A 142 -9.73 -0.20 20.12
N LEU A 143 -9.65 0.87 20.92
CA LEU A 143 -9.17 2.18 20.44
C LEU A 143 -7.74 2.10 19.89
N TRP A 144 -6.88 1.30 20.51
CA TRP A 144 -5.49 1.13 20.08
C TRP A 144 -5.37 0.57 18.66
N LEU A 145 -6.32 -0.28 18.22
CA LEU A 145 -6.32 -0.81 16.85
C LEU A 145 -6.60 0.30 15.84
N ARG A 146 -7.58 1.17 16.14
CA ARG A 146 -7.94 2.32 15.30
C ARG A 146 -6.80 3.33 15.22
N ILE A 147 -6.16 3.62 16.35
CA ILE A 147 -4.97 4.47 16.40
C ILE A 147 -3.81 3.82 15.61
N GLY A 148 -3.58 2.53 15.78
CA GLY A 148 -2.55 1.78 15.04
C GLY A 148 -2.76 1.84 13.53
N LEU A 149 -3.99 1.65 13.05
CA LEU A 149 -4.34 1.81 11.64
C LEU A 149 -4.14 3.26 11.16
N THR A 150 -4.47 4.25 11.99
CA THR A 150 -4.20 5.66 11.67
C THR A 150 -2.70 5.94 11.57
N ALA A 151 -1.89 5.35 12.46
CA ALA A 151 -0.43 5.45 12.40
C ALA A 151 0.14 4.78 11.14
N LEU A 152 -0.39 3.62 10.76
CA LEU A 152 -0.07 2.98 9.47
C LEU A 152 -0.43 3.89 8.29
N ALA A 153 -1.60 4.53 8.30
CA ALA A 153 -2.01 5.49 7.27
C ALA A 153 -1.01 6.65 7.15
N VAL A 154 -0.56 7.21 8.27
CA VAL A 154 0.46 8.27 8.30
C VAL A 154 1.80 7.77 7.76
N GLY A 155 2.25 6.59 8.18
CA GLY A 155 3.49 5.98 7.66
C GLY A 155 3.44 5.74 6.16
N THR A 156 2.33 5.18 5.67
CA THR A 156 2.08 4.99 4.23
C THR A 156 2.04 6.32 3.48
N LEU A 157 1.44 7.37 4.05
CA LEU A 157 1.39 8.70 3.43
C LEU A 157 2.80 9.30 3.27
N VAL A 158 3.64 9.19 4.31
CA VAL A 158 5.03 9.66 4.26
C VAL A 158 5.80 8.92 3.16
N SER A 159 5.64 7.59 3.06
CA SER A 159 6.25 6.79 1.99
C SER A 159 5.72 7.19 0.60
N ALA A 160 4.41 7.32 0.44
CA ALA A 160 3.76 7.67 -0.83
C ALA A 160 4.22 9.04 -1.34
N ILE A 161 4.32 10.04 -0.45
CA ILE A 161 4.83 11.37 -0.79
C ILE A 161 6.29 11.29 -1.25
N ARG A 162 7.13 10.49 -0.56
CA ARG A 162 8.53 10.30 -0.95
C ARG A 162 8.64 9.67 -2.34
N ASP A 163 7.87 8.62 -2.62
CA ASP A 163 7.89 7.94 -3.92
C ASP A 163 7.35 8.83 -5.04
N ALA A 164 6.24 9.54 -4.81
CA ALA A 164 5.70 10.52 -5.74
C ALA A 164 6.70 11.64 -6.03
N TYR A 165 7.39 12.14 -4.99
CA TYR A 165 8.45 13.12 -5.11
C TYR A 165 9.65 12.58 -5.93
N ALA A 166 10.05 11.33 -5.69
CA ALA A 166 11.13 10.65 -6.43
C ALA A 166 10.81 10.52 -7.93
N VAL A 167 9.55 10.17 -8.25
CA VAL A 167 9.05 9.99 -9.62
C VAL A 167 8.86 11.34 -10.35
N ALA A 168 8.47 12.39 -9.64
CA ALA A 168 8.25 13.75 -10.18
C ALA A 168 9.56 14.45 -10.59
N GLY A 169 10.71 13.98 -10.10
CA GLY A 169 12.02 14.39 -10.61
C GLY A 169 12.61 15.69 -10.03
N PHE A 170 12.00 16.28 -8.99
CA PHE A 170 12.54 17.43 -8.24
C PHE A 170 13.32 16.96 -6.99
N PRO A 171 14.36 17.71 -6.56
CA PRO A 171 15.75 17.25 -6.47
C PRO A 171 15.94 15.82 -5.93
N ARG A 172 16.48 14.97 -6.82
CA ARG A 172 16.80 13.54 -6.58
C ARG A 172 17.58 13.21 -5.29
N PRO A 173 18.47 14.06 -4.73
CA PRO A 173 19.25 13.68 -3.54
C PRO A 173 18.40 13.36 -2.31
N LEU A 174 17.33 14.12 -2.05
CA LEU A 174 16.47 13.91 -0.88
C LEU A 174 15.57 12.67 -1.06
N ALA A 175 15.10 12.42 -2.28
CA ALA A 175 14.30 11.23 -2.58
C ALA A 175 15.10 9.93 -2.42
N ARG A 176 16.41 9.99 -2.72
CA ARG A 176 17.34 8.85 -2.65
C ARG A 176 17.88 8.60 -1.24
N TRP A 177 17.82 9.59 -0.36
CA TRP A 177 18.29 9.49 1.02
C TRP A 177 17.58 8.34 1.78
N PRO A 178 18.30 7.51 2.56
CA PRO A 178 19.73 7.61 2.93
C PRO A 178 20.71 6.97 1.94
N TRP A 179 20.22 6.44 0.82
CA TRP A 179 21.00 5.64 -0.12
C TRP A 179 21.76 6.50 -1.13
N ARG A 180 23.06 6.23 -1.32
CA ARG A 180 23.89 6.91 -2.33
C ARG A 180 23.97 6.08 -3.62
N PRO A 181 24.01 6.73 -4.81
CA PRO A 181 24.23 6.01 -6.06
C PRO A 181 25.57 5.24 -6.00
N GLY A 182 25.53 3.92 -6.20
CA GLY A 182 26.73 3.07 -6.31
C GLY A 182 26.97 2.06 -5.17
N HIS A 183 26.16 2.01 -4.11
CA HIS A 183 26.34 1.00 -3.04
C HIS A 183 25.79 -0.40 -3.36
N ALA A 184 24.95 -0.55 -4.39
CA ALA A 184 24.29 -1.82 -4.72
C ALA A 184 25.19 -2.83 -5.46
N ALA A 185 26.24 -2.39 -6.16
CA ALA A 185 27.07 -3.27 -7.00
C ALA A 185 28.04 -4.19 -6.23
N SER A 186 28.08 -4.14 -4.89
CA SER A 186 29.08 -4.84 -4.07
C SER A 186 28.51 -5.88 -3.10
N ARG A 187 27.21 -6.17 -3.14
CA ARG A 187 26.57 -7.11 -2.19
C ARG A 187 25.77 -8.18 -2.90
N VAL A 188 26.47 -9.06 -3.60
CA VAL A 188 26.00 -10.40 -3.91
C VAL A 188 27.11 -11.36 -3.48
N PRO A 189 26.92 -12.21 -2.45
CA PRO A 189 27.70 -13.43 -2.30
C PRO A 189 27.30 -14.46 -3.37
#